data_AF-J1RZA4-F1
#
_entry.id   AF-J1RZA4-F1
#
_cell.length_a   1.000
_cell.length_b   1.000
_cell.length_c   1.000
_cell.angle_alpha   90.00
_cell.angle_beta   90.00
_cell.angle_gamma   90.00
#
_symmetry.space_group_name_H-M   'P 1'
#
loop_
_entity.id
_entity.type
_entity.pdbx_description
1 polymer ?
#
loop_
_entity_poly.entity_id
_entity_poly.type
_entity_poly.pdbx_seq_one_letter_code
_entity_poly.pdbx_strand_id
1 'polypeptide(L)'
;SPSPSPSSSRTPAGKASGGAGDRATGPGTVDRTGLPVSVDVRPYSWEDPCSQRYLVDRDPGEMPPPPAEQVARGWISALGAVSADSQLVQLSVQGAGDETVVLHALRVRVVGSSAPPAWNAYSMGVGCGGGITPKVFGVSLDAAQPRIAPQNGQRDFPYKVSERDPEVFKVIARAGARDVRWYMELEWSSGNRHGTLRIDDNGEPFHTSGMAGRPQYDYPLGGSKWIPAPKENG
;
A
#
# COMPACT_ATOMS: atom_id res chain seq x y z
N SER A 1 6.03 -61.42 52.82
CA SER A 1 6.24 -60.00 53.16
C SER A 1 4.98 -59.20 52.88
N PRO A 2 4.65 -58.21 53.73
CA PRO A 2 3.32 -58.15 54.32
C PRO A 2 2.48 -56.92 53.92
N SER A 3 1.15 -57.10 54.04
CA SER A 3 0.11 -56.14 54.50
C SER A 3 -0.26 -54.91 53.63
N PRO A 4 -1.42 -54.26 53.89
CA PRO A 4 -2.80 -54.76 54.00
C PRO A 4 -3.82 -53.90 53.18
N SER A 5 -5.06 -54.37 53.04
CA SER A 5 -6.26 -53.56 52.67
C SER A 5 -6.73 -52.70 53.88
N PRO A 6 -7.53 -51.60 53.78
CA PRO A 6 -8.89 -51.59 53.21
C PRO A 6 -9.46 -50.27 52.59
N SER A 7 -10.58 -50.46 51.89
CA SER A 7 -11.78 -49.64 51.64
C SER A 7 -11.88 -48.10 51.83
N SER A 8 -12.46 -47.50 50.77
CA SER A 8 -13.56 -46.51 50.73
C SER A 8 -13.38 -45.06 51.19
N SER A 9 -13.61 -44.11 50.27
CA SER A 9 -14.34 -42.83 50.45
C SER A 9 -14.43 -42.10 49.09
N ARG A 10 -15.63 -41.86 48.54
CA ARG A 10 -16.46 -40.64 48.64
C ARG A 10 -15.84 -39.39 47.98
N THR A 11 -16.54 -38.92 46.93
CA THR A 11 -16.42 -37.69 46.12
C THR A 11 -16.37 -36.39 46.94
N PRO A 12 -15.84 -35.26 46.42
CA PRO A 12 -16.70 -34.28 45.73
C PRO A 12 -16.05 -33.48 44.57
N ALA A 13 -16.91 -32.73 43.88
CA ALA A 13 -16.66 -31.87 42.73
C ALA A 13 -15.62 -30.75 42.97
N GLY A 14 -14.80 -30.49 41.94
CA GLY A 14 -13.94 -29.32 41.81
C GLY A 14 -14.21 -28.61 40.48
N LYS A 15 -14.75 -27.40 40.58
CA LYS A 15 -15.05 -26.46 39.48
C LYS A 15 -13.72 -25.83 39.02
N ALA A 16 -13.34 -25.98 37.75
CA ALA A 16 -12.24 -25.21 37.17
C ALA A 16 -12.64 -24.69 35.78
N SER A 17 -12.80 -23.37 35.75
CA SER A 17 -12.86 -22.49 34.60
C SER A 17 -11.73 -22.80 33.61
N GLY A 18 -12.08 -23.36 32.44
CA GLY A 18 -11.19 -23.48 31.28
C GLY A 18 -11.42 -22.31 30.34
N GLY A 19 -10.39 -21.49 30.18
CA GLY A 19 -10.42 -20.17 29.58
C GLY A 19 -10.85 -20.11 28.12
N ALA A 20 -11.26 -18.91 27.76
CA ALA A 20 -11.62 -18.46 26.43
C ALA A 20 -10.64 -18.97 25.37
N GLY A 21 -11.18 -19.71 24.40
CA GLY A 21 -10.54 -19.85 23.11
C GLY A 21 -10.61 -18.49 22.41
N ASP A 22 -9.48 -17.80 22.35
CA ASP A 22 -9.28 -16.66 21.46
C ASP A 22 -9.49 -17.13 20.03
N ARG A 23 -10.70 -16.90 19.54
CA ARG A 23 -11.04 -17.04 18.13
C ARG A 23 -10.39 -15.85 17.43
N ALA A 24 -9.26 -16.11 16.79
CA ALA A 24 -8.60 -15.19 15.89
C ALA A 24 -9.63 -14.56 14.94
N THR A 25 -9.93 -13.28 15.15
CA THR A 25 -10.74 -12.45 14.27
C THR A 25 -9.96 -12.26 12.98
N GLY A 26 -10.54 -12.69 11.86
CA GLY A 26 -10.03 -12.42 10.51
C GLY A 26 -9.94 -10.92 10.22
N PRO A 27 -9.35 -10.51 9.07
CA PRO A 27 -9.04 -9.12 8.79
C PRO A 27 -10.33 -8.33 8.61
N GLY A 28 -10.77 -7.68 9.70
CA GLY A 28 -11.92 -6.82 9.71
C GLY A 28 -11.62 -5.52 8.99
N THR A 29 -12.54 -5.09 8.15
CA THR A 29 -12.84 -3.65 7.98
C THR A 29 -13.00 -3.07 9.38
N VAL A 30 -11.92 -2.50 9.91
CA VAL A 30 -11.96 -1.69 11.12
C VAL A 30 -12.96 -0.59 10.86
N ASP A 31 -14.00 -0.49 11.68
CA ASP A 31 -14.88 0.66 11.65
C ASP A 31 -14.02 1.89 11.92
N ARG A 32 -13.76 2.67 10.86
CA ARG A 32 -12.94 3.88 10.93
C ARG A 32 -13.68 5.00 11.66
N THR A 33 -14.98 4.83 11.88
CA THR A 33 -15.83 5.72 12.67
C THR A 33 -15.33 5.77 14.11
N GLY A 34 -15.00 6.97 14.60
CA GLY A 34 -14.59 7.18 16.00
C GLY A 34 -13.08 7.10 16.26
N LEU A 35 -12.25 6.81 15.24
CA LEU A 35 -10.81 6.96 15.34
C LEU A 35 -10.43 8.43 15.48
N PRO A 36 -9.41 8.79 16.28
CA PRO A 36 -8.93 10.17 16.37
C PRO A 36 -8.21 10.65 15.11
N VAL A 37 -7.95 9.74 14.16
CA VAL A 37 -7.19 10.01 12.94
C VAL A 37 -7.96 9.51 11.72
N SER A 38 -8.02 10.34 10.69
CA SER A 38 -8.53 10.00 9.37
C SER A 38 -7.42 10.04 8.34
N VAL A 39 -7.51 9.17 7.34
CA VAL A 39 -6.57 9.12 6.21
C VAL A 39 -7.36 9.06 4.90
N ASP A 40 -7.15 10.06 4.04
CA ASP A 40 -7.56 10.01 2.64
C ASP A 40 -6.41 9.42 1.80
N VAL A 41 -6.75 8.51 0.88
CA VAL A 41 -5.78 7.71 0.11
C VAL A 41 -5.97 7.96 -1.37
N ARG A 42 -4.91 8.44 -2.02
CA ARG A 42 -4.81 8.58 -3.48
C ARG A 42 -3.74 7.61 -3.99
N PRO A 43 -4.11 6.39 -4.43
CA PRO A 43 -3.17 5.30 -4.73
C PRO A 43 -2.51 5.38 -6.11
N TYR A 44 -2.97 6.27 -6.97
CA TYR A 44 -2.51 6.41 -8.36
C TYR A 44 -2.08 7.84 -8.66
N SER A 45 -1.44 8.48 -7.68
CA SER A 45 -0.80 9.78 -7.89
C SER A 45 0.47 9.60 -8.72
N TRP A 46 0.81 10.59 -9.54
CA TRP A 46 2.02 10.55 -10.37
C TRP A 46 3.07 11.50 -9.81
N GLU A 47 4.34 11.08 -9.81
CA GLU A 47 5.45 12.00 -9.48
C GLU A 47 5.56 13.04 -10.59
N ASP A 48 5.54 12.56 -11.82
CA ASP A 48 5.42 13.30 -13.06
C ASP A 48 4.71 12.41 -14.10
N PRO A 49 4.14 12.99 -15.17
CA PRO A 49 3.44 12.20 -16.17
C PRO A 49 4.30 11.13 -16.87
N CYS A 50 5.62 11.32 -16.99
CA CYS A 50 6.49 10.42 -17.74
C CYS A 50 7.03 9.23 -16.94
N SER A 51 7.10 9.35 -15.61
CA SER A 51 7.53 8.24 -14.76
C SER A 51 6.46 7.18 -14.60
N GLN A 52 5.18 7.51 -14.80
CA GLN A 52 4.10 6.56 -14.59
C GLN A 52 3.97 5.56 -15.75
N ARG A 53 4.14 4.28 -15.41
CA ARG A 53 3.85 3.14 -16.28
C ARG A 53 2.82 2.22 -15.65
N TYR A 54 2.05 1.53 -16.49
CA TYR A 54 1.12 0.49 -16.07
C TYR A 54 1.29 -0.78 -16.91
N LEU A 55 1.16 -1.93 -16.26
CA LEU A 55 1.00 -3.22 -16.94
C LEU A 55 -0.47 -3.44 -17.29
N VAL A 56 -0.75 -3.83 -18.53
CA VAL A 56 -2.10 -4.16 -18.99
C VAL A 56 -2.06 -5.39 -19.89
N ASP A 57 -2.96 -6.35 -19.65
CA ASP A 57 -3.12 -7.58 -20.44
C ASP A 57 -3.88 -7.34 -21.75
N ARG A 58 -3.35 -6.44 -22.58
CA ARG A 58 -3.92 -6.08 -23.88
C ARG A 58 -2.84 -5.73 -24.88
N ASP A 59 -3.17 -5.91 -26.14
CA ASP A 59 -2.35 -5.45 -27.25
C ASP A 59 -2.48 -3.93 -27.47
N PRO A 60 -1.44 -3.25 -27.98
CA PRO A 60 -1.43 -1.79 -28.16
C PRO A 60 -2.53 -1.25 -29.07
N GLY A 61 -3.07 -2.09 -29.98
CA GLY A 61 -4.18 -1.73 -30.87
C GLY A 61 -5.55 -1.70 -30.17
N GLU A 62 -5.67 -2.33 -29.00
CA GLU A 62 -6.91 -2.42 -28.21
C GLU A 62 -6.93 -1.46 -27.02
N MET A 63 -5.85 -0.69 -26.86
CA MET A 63 -5.67 0.22 -25.75
C MET A 63 -6.27 1.60 -26.06
N PRO A 64 -7.09 2.16 -25.15
CA PRO A 64 -7.49 3.57 -25.25
C PRO A 64 -6.26 4.49 -25.10
N PRO A 65 -6.34 5.77 -25.49
CA PRO A 65 -5.28 6.73 -25.21
C PRO A 65 -4.97 6.83 -23.71
N PRO A 66 -3.77 7.29 -23.33
CA PRO A 66 -3.41 7.48 -21.93
C PRO A 66 -4.39 8.47 -21.24
N PRO A 67 -4.78 8.22 -19.98
CA PRO A 67 -5.61 9.13 -19.23
C PRO A 67 -4.80 10.35 -18.75
N ALA A 68 -5.48 11.42 -18.35
CA ALA A 68 -4.87 12.39 -17.44
C ALA A 68 -4.86 11.83 -16.00
N GLU A 69 -3.93 12.27 -15.15
CA GLU A 69 -3.79 11.78 -13.76
C GLU A 69 -5.13 11.80 -13.00
N GLN A 70 -5.93 12.85 -13.16
CA GLN A 70 -7.20 13.04 -12.44
C GLN A 70 -8.23 11.93 -12.72
N VAL A 71 -8.16 11.30 -13.90
CA VAL A 71 -9.06 10.22 -14.32
C VAL A 71 -8.36 8.87 -14.42
N ALA A 72 -7.10 8.78 -13.99
CA ALA A 72 -6.30 7.57 -14.05
C ALA A 72 -6.96 6.40 -13.31
N ARG A 73 -7.60 6.64 -12.15
CA ARG A 73 -8.31 5.58 -11.40
C ARG A 73 -9.33 4.83 -12.26
N GLY A 74 -10.19 5.57 -12.98
CA GLY A 74 -11.23 4.95 -13.81
C GLY A 74 -10.64 4.14 -14.96
N TRP A 75 -9.56 4.66 -15.58
CA TRP A 75 -8.82 3.98 -16.63
C TRP A 75 -8.17 2.68 -16.12
N ILE A 76 -7.52 2.74 -14.96
CA ILE A 76 -6.86 1.60 -14.32
C ILE A 76 -7.88 0.51 -13.99
N SER A 77 -8.98 0.86 -13.34
CA SER A 77 -10.04 -0.09 -13.00
C SER A 77 -10.69 -0.71 -14.25
N ALA A 78 -10.95 0.08 -15.30
CA ALA A 78 -11.56 -0.43 -16.53
C ALA A 78 -10.66 -1.39 -17.32
N LEU A 79 -9.34 -1.24 -17.21
CA LEU A 79 -8.37 -2.07 -17.90
C LEU A 79 -7.80 -3.21 -17.04
N GLY A 80 -8.07 -3.22 -15.74
CA GLY A 80 -7.38 -4.11 -14.81
C GLY A 80 -5.87 -3.82 -14.74
N ALA A 81 -5.50 -2.55 -14.91
CA ALA A 81 -4.11 -2.13 -15.00
C ALA A 81 -3.40 -2.22 -13.65
N VAL A 82 -2.09 -2.49 -13.67
CA VAL A 82 -1.25 -2.62 -12.47
C VAL A 82 -0.10 -1.62 -12.54
N SER A 83 0.19 -0.92 -11.45
CA SER A 83 1.33 0.01 -11.40
C SER A 83 2.64 -0.75 -11.69
N ALA A 84 3.38 -0.28 -12.69
CA ALA A 84 4.60 -0.92 -13.19
C ALA A 84 5.86 -0.24 -12.63
N ASP A 85 6.83 -1.04 -12.15
CA ASP A 85 8.07 -0.66 -11.45
C ASP A 85 7.88 0.10 -10.12
N SER A 86 6.96 1.05 -10.09
CA SER A 86 6.66 1.81 -8.89
C SER A 86 5.21 2.27 -8.84
N GLN A 87 4.74 2.49 -7.61
CA GLN A 87 3.47 3.09 -7.31
C GLN A 87 3.67 4.23 -6.32
N LEU A 88 3.19 5.42 -6.66
CA LEU A 88 3.12 6.55 -5.74
C LEU A 88 1.73 6.62 -5.10
N VAL A 89 1.71 6.45 -3.77
CA VAL A 89 0.51 6.61 -2.94
C VAL A 89 0.63 7.92 -2.16
N GLN A 90 -0.31 8.84 -2.37
CA GLN A 90 -0.44 10.03 -1.53
C GLN A 90 -1.44 9.77 -0.40
N LEU A 91 -1.04 10.12 0.81
CA LEU A 91 -1.83 10.01 2.03
C LEU A 91 -2.05 11.40 2.59
N SER A 92 -3.30 11.80 2.80
CA SER A 92 -3.65 13.01 3.55
C SER A 92 -4.17 12.60 4.92
N VAL A 93 -3.41 12.90 5.96
CA VAL A 93 -3.66 12.47 7.34
C VAL A 93 -4.09 13.66 8.18
N GLN A 94 -5.22 13.54 8.88
CA GLN A 94 -5.81 14.62 9.66
C GLN A 94 -6.31 14.10 11.01
N GLY A 95 -6.23 14.93 12.05
CA GLY A 95 -6.91 14.66 13.31
C GLY A 95 -8.41 14.85 13.16
N ALA A 96 -9.21 13.94 13.70
CA ALA A 96 -10.68 13.95 13.58
C ALA A 96 -11.38 14.67 14.76
N GLY A 97 -10.64 15.28 15.67
CA GLY A 97 -11.19 15.99 16.83
C GLY A 97 -10.17 16.94 17.48
N ASP A 98 -10.51 17.42 18.67
CA ASP A 98 -9.75 18.47 19.38
C ASP A 98 -8.39 17.99 19.92
N GLU A 99 -8.25 16.68 20.19
CA GLU A 99 -6.99 16.11 20.68
C GLU A 99 -5.97 15.96 19.56
N THR A 100 -4.73 16.40 19.81
CA THR A 100 -3.60 16.15 18.91
C THR A 100 -3.39 14.64 18.75
N VAL A 101 -3.14 14.21 17.52
CA VAL A 101 -2.69 12.85 17.22
C VAL A 101 -1.20 12.86 16.95
N VAL A 102 -0.48 11.96 17.60
CA VAL A 102 0.92 11.65 17.27
C VAL A 102 0.94 10.44 16.36
N LEU A 103 1.58 10.59 15.21
CA LEU A 103 1.85 9.53 14.25
C LEU A 103 3.26 9.00 14.52
N HIS A 104 3.38 7.76 14.98
CA HIS A 104 4.64 7.20 15.46
C HIS A 104 5.47 6.59 14.34
N ALA A 105 4.81 5.89 13.42
CA ALA A 105 5.48 5.20 12.32
C ALA A 105 4.49 4.85 11.20
N LEU A 106 5.02 4.75 9.98
CA LEU A 106 4.34 4.15 8.84
C LEU A 106 5.10 2.88 8.43
N ARG A 107 4.40 1.74 8.40
CA ARG A 107 4.99 0.44 8.06
C ARG A 107 4.34 -0.14 6.82
N VAL A 108 5.09 -0.92 6.06
CA VAL A 108 4.60 -1.64 4.88
C VAL A 108 4.47 -3.12 5.20
N ARG A 109 3.37 -3.71 4.72
CA ARG A 109 3.08 -5.14 4.85
C ARG A 109 2.81 -5.72 3.47
N VAL A 110 3.57 -6.76 3.13
CA VAL A 110 3.35 -7.55 1.91
C VAL A 110 2.45 -8.73 2.27
N VAL A 111 1.35 -8.86 1.53
CA VAL A 111 0.36 -9.94 1.72
C VAL A 111 0.35 -10.94 0.57
N GLY A 112 1.01 -10.62 -0.54
CA GLY A 112 1.21 -11.52 -1.66
C GLY A 112 2.44 -11.11 -2.46
N SER A 113 3.21 -12.09 -2.90
CA SER A 113 4.36 -11.88 -3.79
C SER A 113 4.46 -13.04 -4.77
N SER A 114 4.53 -12.73 -6.07
CA SER A 114 4.65 -13.73 -7.13
C SER A 114 5.55 -13.24 -8.28
N ALA A 115 5.66 -14.01 -9.34
CA ALA A 115 6.36 -13.58 -10.54
C ALA A 115 5.52 -12.50 -11.27
N PRO A 116 6.13 -11.42 -11.79
CA PRO A 116 5.43 -10.44 -12.61
C PRO A 116 4.67 -11.11 -13.77
N PRO A 117 3.44 -10.67 -14.08
CA PRO A 117 2.70 -11.19 -15.22
C PRO A 117 3.43 -10.82 -16.52
N ALA A 118 3.29 -11.61 -17.57
CA ALA A 118 3.93 -11.37 -18.87
C ALA A 118 3.17 -10.33 -19.74
N TRP A 119 2.64 -9.29 -19.10
CA TRP A 119 1.84 -8.24 -19.74
C TRP A 119 2.71 -7.12 -20.34
N ASN A 120 2.15 -6.37 -21.26
CA ASN A 120 2.77 -5.20 -21.87
C ASN A 120 2.81 -4.01 -20.89
N ALA A 121 3.85 -3.18 -20.97
CA ALA A 121 3.95 -1.93 -20.22
C ALA A 121 3.59 -0.72 -21.08
N TYR A 122 2.78 0.18 -20.53
CA TYR A 122 2.30 1.39 -21.20
C TYR A 122 2.69 2.64 -20.42
N SER A 123 3.35 3.60 -21.07
CA SER A 123 3.74 4.89 -20.48
C SER A 123 2.61 5.91 -20.55
N MET A 124 2.32 6.59 -19.45
CA MET A 124 1.15 7.48 -19.36
C MET A 124 1.42 8.93 -19.77
N GLY A 125 2.67 9.30 -20.03
CA GLY A 125 3.02 10.69 -20.33
C GLY A 125 4.07 10.83 -21.41
N VAL A 126 3.99 11.97 -22.09
CA VAL A 126 4.95 12.44 -23.08
C VAL A 126 5.13 13.94 -22.88
N GLY A 127 6.37 14.43 -23.02
CA GLY A 127 6.69 15.85 -22.87
C GLY A 127 6.99 16.30 -21.44
N CYS A 128 7.93 15.63 -20.77
CA CYS A 128 8.39 16.08 -19.45
C CYS A 128 9.45 17.18 -19.55
N GLY A 129 9.08 18.37 -19.07
CA GLY A 129 10.03 19.40 -18.66
C GLY A 129 10.55 19.10 -17.25
N GLY A 130 11.73 19.63 -16.91
CA GLY A 130 12.46 19.33 -15.66
C GLY A 130 11.57 19.44 -14.41
N GLY A 131 11.43 18.32 -13.70
CA GLY A 131 10.60 18.20 -12.50
C GLY A 131 11.34 18.59 -11.22
N ILE A 132 10.58 19.07 -10.23
CA ILE A 132 11.03 19.17 -8.85
C ILE A 132 10.89 17.79 -8.23
N THR A 133 11.97 17.23 -7.70
CA THR A 133 11.91 15.97 -6.96
C THR A 133 11.18 16.19 -5.62
N PRO A 134 10.00 15.59 -5.40
CA PRO A 134 9.23 15.83 -4.19
C PRO A 134 9.87 15.18 -2.96
N LYS A 135 9.56 15.72 -1.77
CA LYS A 135 9.81 15.04 -0.50
C LYS A 135 8.91 13.81 -0.42
N VAL A 136 9.52 12.64 -0.23
CA VAL A 136 8.81 11.36 -0.25
C VAL A 136 9.36 10.39 0.77
N PHE A 137 8.58 9.36 1.04
CA PHE A 137 9.00 8.12 1.66
C PHE A 137 9.19 7.06 0.59
N GLY A 138 10.37 6.44 0.53
CA GLY A 138 10.66 5.35 -0.38
C GLY A 138 10.59 3.99 0.31
N VAL A 139 10.12 2.97 -0.40
CA VAL A 139 10.17 1.57 0.06
C VAL A 139 10.45 0.63 -1.12
N SER A 140 11.32 -0.36 -0.90
CA SER A 140 11.49 -1.49 -1.80
C SER A 140 10.59 -2.63 -1.36
N LEU A 141 9.68 -3.04 -2.25
CA LEU A 141 8.77 -4.16 -2.06
C LEU A 141 9.43 -5.52 -2.31
N ASP A 142 10.61 -5.54 -2.95
CA ASP A 142 11.41 -6.75 -3.16
C ASP A 142 12.17 -7.16 -1.89
N ALA A 143 12.30 -6.26 -0.91
CA ALA A 143 12.98 -6.55 0.34
C ALA A 143 12.20 -7.60 1.16
N ALA A 144 12.91 -8.52 1.81
CA ALA A 144 12.30 -9.52 2.70
C ALA A 144 11.49 -8.87 3.86
N GLN A 145 11.91 -7.67 4.28
CA GLN A 145 11.18 -6.83 5.22
C GLN A 145 11.15 -5.39 4.68
N PRO A 146 10.10 -5.00 3.92
CA PRO A 146 9.99 -3.65 3.38
C PRO A 146 9.94 -2.61 4.49
N ARG A 147 10.85 -1.64 4.43
CA ARG A 147 10.92 -0.52 5.37
C ARG A 147 10.84 0.78 4.59
N ILE A 148 9.97 1.66 5.06
CA ILE A 148 9.90 3.02 4.57
C ILE A 148 11.12 3.79 5.09
N ALA A 149 11.71 4.61 4.21
CA ALA A 149 12.76 5.55 4.55
C ALA A 149 12.47 6.93 3.94
N PRO A 150 12.71 8.03 4.65
CA PRO A 150 12.58 9.37 4.08
C PRO A 150 13.60 9.61 2.96
N GLN A 151 13.19 10.34 1.92
CA GLN A 151 14.00 10.70 0.76
C GLN A 151 13.79 12.18 0.40
N ASN A 152 14.75 12.77 -0.31
CA ASN A 152 14.65 14.13 -0.86
C ASN A 152 14.34 15.21 0.20
N GLY A 153 14.87 15.08 1.42
CA GLY A 153 14.65 16.03 2.51
C GLY A 153 13.29 15.87 3.23
N GLN A 154 12.59 14.76 3.02
CA GLN A 154 11.51 14.32 3.91
C GLN A 154 12.08 14.10 5.32
N ARG A 155 11.36 14.54 6.35
CA ARG A 155 11.71 14.22 7.74
C ARG A 155 11.24 12.79 8.05
N ASP A 156 11.94 12.11 8.95
CA ASP A 156 11.42 10.83 9.45
C ASP A 156 10.27 11.04 10.46
N PHE A 157 9.53 9.95 10.75
CA PHE A 157 8.57 9.91 11.84
C PHE A 157 9.28 10.14 13.20
N PRO A 158 8.60 10.72 14.21
CA PRO A 158 7.15 10.94 14.30
C PRO A 158 6.63 12.27 13.70
N TYR A 159 5.31 12.33 13.51
CA TYR A 159 4.56 13.51 13.10
C TYR A 159 3.43 13.82 14.08
N LYS A 160 2.89 15.05 14.01
CA LYS A 160 1.69 15.44 14.75
C LYS A 160 0.67 15.96 13.74
N VAL A 161 -0.58 15.60 13.94
CA VAL A 161 -1.71 16.13 13.17
C VAL A 161 -2.83 16.59 14.10
N SER A 162 -3.61 17.54 13.63
CA SER A 162 -4.86 17.97 14.26
C SER A 162 -5.93 18.19 13.19
N GLU A 163 -7.12 18.61 13.59
CA GLU A 163 -8.15 19.03 12.63
C GLU A 163 -7.68 20.21 11.76
N ARG A 164 -6.85 21.10 12.29
CA ARG A 164 -6.39 22.32 11.60
C ARG A 164 -4.98 22.24 11.01
N ASP A 165 -4.29 21.14 11.28
CA ASP A 165 -2.90 20.93 10.87
C ASP A 165 -2.76 19.51 10.30
N PRO A 166 -3.20 19.29 9.05
CA PRO A 166 -3.07 18.00 8.38
C PRO A 166 -1.66 17.80 7.81
N GLU A 167 -1.26 16.54 7.69
CA GLU A 167 0.00 16.16 7.04
C GLU A 167 -0.26 15.41 5.73
N VAL A 168 0.56 15.68 4.72
CA VAL A 168 0.50 14.96 3.43
C VAL A 168 1.78 14.17 3.24
N PHE A 169 1.66 12.85 3.14
CA PHE A 169 2.75 11.94 2.86
C PHE A 169 2.67 11.39 1.45
N LYS A 170 3.81 11.32 0.77
CA LYS A 170 3.96 10.67 -0.53
C LYS A 170 4.82 9.44 -0.35
N VAL A 171 4.31 8.26 -0.68
CA VAL A 171 5.03 6.98 -0.53
C VAL A 171 5.26 6.38 -1.91
N ILE A 172 6.53 6.26 -2.32
CA ILE A 172 6.92 5.56 -3.54
C ILE A 172 7.31 4.14 -3.19
N ALA A 173 6.45 3.19 -3.55
CA ALA A 173 6.72 1.76 -3.40
C ALA A 173 7.23 1.19 -4.72
N ARG A 174 8.42 0.58 -4.70
CA ARG A 174 9.09 0.04 -5.89
C ARG A 174 9.06 -1.48 -5.87
N ALA A 175 8.67 -2.09 -6.98
CA ALA A 175 8.79 -3.52 -7.21
C ALA A 175 9.59 -3.72 -8.50
N GLY A 176 10.77 -4.33 -8.42
CA GLY A 176 11.64 -4.53 -9.57
C GLY A 176 11.45 -5.90 -10.22
N ALA A 177 11.44 -6.97 -9.42
CA ALA A 177 11.43 -8.35 -9.93
C ALA A 177 10.19 -9.16 -9.54
N ARG A 178 9.24 -8.54 -8.82
CA ARG A 178 8.12 -9.22 -8.18
C ARG A 178 6.80 -8.55 -8.51
N ASP A 179 5.74 -9.35 -8.55
CA ASP A 179 4.36 -8.90 -8.46
C ASP A 179 3.96 -8.87 -6.99
N VAL A 180 3.54 -7.71 -6.47
CA VAL A 180 3.38 -7.53 -5.02
C VAL A 180 2.02 -6.94 -4.68
N ARG A 181 1.32 -7.61 -3.76
CA ARG A 181 0.13 -7.11 -3.06
C ARG A 181 0.54 -6.63 -1.67
N TRP A 182 0.25 -5.38 -1.35
CA TRP A 182 0.75 -4.75 -0.13
C TRP A 182 -0.21 -3.71 0.44
N TYR A 183 -0.01 -3.35 1.71
CA TYR A 183 -0.76 -2.30 2.39
C TYR A 183 0.14 -1.60 3.41
N MET A 184 -0.33 -0.49 3.98
CA MET A 184 0.39 0.26 5.00
C MET A 184 -0.31 0.21 6.36
N GLU A 185 0.48 0.32 7.41
CA GLU A 185 0.04 0.39 8.81
C GLU A 185 0.57 1.68 9.43
N LEU A 186 -0.33 2.57 9.85
CA LEU A 186 -0.01 3.82 10.53
C LEU A 186 -0.19 3.65 12.04
N GLU A 187 0.91 3.71 12.79
CA GLU A 187 0.89 3.68 14.25
C GLU A 187 0.58 5.07 14.80
N TRP A 188 -0.39 5.16 15.70
CA TRP A 188 -0.88 6.44 16.23
C TRP A 188 -1.19 6.39 17.72
N SER A 189 -1.17 7.57 18.36
CA SER A 189 -1.74 7.79 19.68
C SER A 189 -2.41 9.15 19.79
N SER A 190 -3.46 9.24 20.61
CA SER A 190 -4.18 10.48 20.92
C SER A 190 -4.78 10.35 22.32
N GLY A 191 -4.40 11.24 23.23
CA GLY A 191 -4.73 11.12 24.66
C GLY A 191 -4.24 9.80 25.25
N ASN A 192 -5.16 9.03 25.84
CA ASN A 192 -4.89 7.68 26.37
C ASN A 192 -5.08 6.55 25.34
N ARG A 193 -5.53 6.89 24.12
CA ARG A 193 -5.79 5.92 23.04
C ARG A 193 -4.56 5.76 22.17
N HIS A 194 -4.37 4.55 21.67
CA HIS A 194 -3.31 4.21 20.73
C HIS A 194 -3.76 3.05 19.84
N GLY A 195 -3.13 2.89 18.69
CA GLY A 195 -3.43 1.79 17.79
C GLY A 195 -2.70 1.87 16.47
N THR A 196 -3.12 1.00 15.56
CA THR A 196 -2.60 0.93 14.20
C THR A 196 -3.76 1.01 13.22
N LEU A 197 -3.70 1.97 12.29
CA LEU A 197 -4.66 2.12 11.22
C LEU A 197 -4.12 1.46 9.93
N ARG A 198 -4.90 0.51 9.39
CA ARG A 198 -4.64 -0.08 8.08
C ARG A 198 -5.04 0.90 6.96
N ILE A 199 -4.11 1.10 6.03
CA ILE A 199 -4.21 1.96 4.86
C ILE A 199 -4.06 1.08 3.62
N ASP A 200 -5.11 1.01 2.81
CA ASP A 200 -5.25 0.22 1.59
C ASP A 200 -6.12 0.97 0.57
N ASP A 201 -6.35 0.41 -0.63
CA ASP A 201 -7.27 1.00 -1.61
C ASP A 201 -8.68 0.46 -1.38
N ASN A 202 -9.42 1.12 -0.49
CA ASN A 202 -10.85 0.81 -0.23
C ASN A 202 -11.12 -0.66 0.15
N GLY A 203 -10.23 -1.25 0.97
CA GLY A 203 -10.32 -2.65 1.39
C GLY A 203 -9.48 -3.62 0.56
N GLU A 204 -8.93 -3.18 -0.57
CA GLU A 204 -8.03 -3.97 -1.39
C GLU A 204 -6.55 -3.59 -1.17
N PRO A 205 -5.63 -4.56 -1.00
CA PRO A 205 -4.21 -4.26 -1.02
C PRO A 205 -3.80 -3.57 -2.32
N PHE A 206 -2.92 -2.58 -2.22
CA PHE A 206 -2.24 -1.98 -3.37
C PHE A 206 -1.53 -3.06 -4.20
N HIS A 207 -1.37 -2.81 -5.50
CA HIS A 207 -0.78 -3.75 -6.44
C HIS A 207 0.29 -3.07 -7.28
N THR A 208 1.53 -3.49 -7.09
CA THR A 208 2.70 -2.99 -7.82
C THR A 208 3.49 -4.16 -8.36
N SER A 209 3.93 -4.08 -9.61
CA SER A 209 4.62 -5.18 -10.29
C SER A 209 5.85 -4.70 -11.03
N GLY A 210 6.92 -5.48 -10.97
CA GLY A 210 8.13 -5.21 -11.75
C GLY A 210 7.91 -5.35 -13.25
N MET A 211 8.51 -4.47 -14.06
CA MET A 211 8.32 -4.49 -15.51
C MET A 211 9.52 -4.96 -16.35
N ALA A 212 10.58 -5.49 -15.75
CA ALA A 212 11.76 -5.94 -16.48
C ALA A 212 11.44 -6.94 -17.63
N GLY A 213 12.07 -6.73 -18.79
CA GLY A 213 12.10 -7.71 -19.90
C GLY A 213 10.86 -7.78 -20.80
N ARG A 214 9.85 -6.93 -20.60
CA ARG A 214 8.61 -6.96 -21.41
C ARG A 214 8.58 -5.90 -22.52
N PRO A 215 7.71 -6.08 -23.53
CA PRO A 215 7.42 -5.03 -24.49
C PRO A 215 6.88 -3.77 -23.78
N GLN A 216 7.41 -2.62 -24.18
CA GLN A 216 7.01 -1.31 -23.67
C GLN A 216 6.44 -0.47 -24.81
N TYR A 217 5.45 0.35 -24.49
CA TYR A 217 4.75 1.19 -25.45
C TYR A 217 4.59 2.61 -24.94
N ASP A 218 4.85 3.56 -25.83
CA ASP A 218 4.65 4.98 -25.62
C ASP A 218 3.51 5.50 -26.49
N TYR A 219 2.91 6.60 -26.06
CA TYR A 219 1.88 7.31 -26.81
C TYR A 219 2.40 8.70 -27.21
N PRO A 220 2.92 8.90 -28.44
CA PRO A 220 3.58 10.14 -28.84
C PRO A 220 2.70 11.38 -28.70
N LEU A 221 3.31 12.55 -28.47
CA LEU A 221 2.59 13.82 -28.49
C LEU A 221 1.90 14.03 -29.84
N GLY A 222 0.59 14.27 -29.82
CA GLY A 222 -0.23 14.38 -31.03
C GLY A 222 -0.43 13.05 -31.78
N GLY A 223 0.00 11.93 -31.21
CA GLY A 223 -0.18 10.59 -31.76
C GLY A 223 -1.64 10.11 -31.64
N SER A 224 -1.97 9.09 -32.43
CA SER A 224 -3.29 8.44 -32.45
C SER A 224 -3.24 6.97 -32.02
N LYS A 225 -2.06 6.45 -31.68
CA LYS A 225 -1.85 5.04 -31.31
C LYS A 225 -0.63 4.87 -30.41
N TRP A 226 -0.66 3.79 -29.64
CA TRP A 226 0.50 3.26 -28.93
C TRP A 226 1.53 2.71 -29.91
N ILE A 227 2.80 3.06 -29.72
CA ILE A 227 3.93 2.56 -30.51
C ILE A 227 4.99 1.94 -29.60
N PRO A 228 5.79 0.98 -30.08
CA PRO A 228 6.89 0.44 -29.28
C PRO A 228 7.80 1.56 -28.77
N ALA A 229 8.10 1.55 -27.47
CA ALA A 229 9.02 2.48 -26.85
C ALA A 229 10.44 2.29 -27.45
N PRO A 230 11.23 3.36 -27.63
CA PRO A 230 12.63 3.23 -28.00
C PRO A 230 13.35 2.32 -26.99
N LYS A 231 14.27 1.48 -27.47
CA LYS A 231 15.15 0.75 -26.56
C LYS A 231 16.04 1.77 -25.86
N GLU A 232 15.91 1.92 -24.54
CA GLU A 232 16.94 2.59 -23.75
C GLU A 232 18.22 1.74 -23.87
N ASN A 233 19.22 2.25 -24.58
CA ASN A 233 20.55 1.66 -24.55
C ASN A 233 21.10 1.95 -23.16
N GLY A 234 21.33 0.88 -22.39
CA GLY A 234 21.97 0.95 -21.07
C GLY A 234 23.42 1.43 -21.13
#